data_AF-A0A2V8L6S5-F1
#
_entry.id   AF-A0A2V8L6S5-F1
#
_cell.length_a   1.000
_cell.length_b   1.000
_cell.length_c   1.000
_cell.angle_alpha   90.00
_cell.angle_beta   90.00
_cell.angle_gamma   90.00
#
_symmetry.space_group_name_H-M   'P 1'
#
loop_
_entity.id
_entity.type
_entity.pdbx_description
1 polymer ?
#
loop_
_entity_poly.entity_id
_entity_poly.type
_entity_poly.pdbx_seq_one_letter_code
_entity_poly.pdbx_strand_id
1 'polypeptide(L)'
;TNGTITMEFQHLMRIVEGNQFDTIYQEHFSYLSLTLVEKLFAQHGLSIYDVEEISTHGGSLRIYACHAGIEQRRESVAQIIAQEDRVGMNSLEYYTSFGERVKKKKRELLEFLIRAKEAGKTIVGYGAAGKTNTLFNYCGMRTDFIDYTVDRNPYKQGRFLPGTHIPVHSPDRIRKTRPDYVFIGPWNPAAEIIEQTAYIREWGGKWIIPIPAVKVVD
;
A
#
# COMPACT_ATOMS: atom_id res chain seq x y z
N THR A 1 -16.27 33.22 -9.08
CA THR A 1 -16.24 33.17 -7.61
C THR A 1 -16.90 31.92 -7.02
N ASN A 2 -17.51 31.02 -7.81
CA ASN A 2 -18.15 29.78 -7.32
C ASN A 2 -17.38 28.52 -7.75
N GLY A 3 -16.04 28.56 -7.69
CA GLY A 3 -15.22 27.42 -8.08
C GLY A 3 -15.06 26.44 -6.92
N THR A 4 -15.12 25.15 -7.23
CA THR A 4 -14.77 24.07 -6.30
C THR A 4 -13.43 23.47 -6.71
N ILE A 5 -12.53 23.33 -5.75
CA ILE A 5 -11.35 22.47 -5.87
C ILE A 5 -11.71 21.10 -5.28
N THR A 6 -11.35 20.04 -6.03
CA THR A 6 -11.39 18.67 -5.53
C THR A 6 -9.99 18.09 -5.53
N MET A 7 -9.66 17.33 -4.49
CA MET A 7 -8.37 16.68 -4.32
C MET A 7 -8.58 15.29 -3.72
N GLU A 8 -7.97 14.28 -4.34
CA GLU A 8 -7.94 12.91 -3.82
C GLU A 8 -6.53 12.57 -3.35
N PHE A 9 -6.42 12.01 -2.15
CA PHE A 9 -5.15 11.58 -1.56
C PHE A 9 -5.34 10.38 -0.63
N GLN A 10 -4.30 9.56 -0.50
CA GLN A 10 -4.30 8.47 0.49
C GLN A 10 -4.46 9.02 1.90
N HIS A 11 -5.37 8.44 2.66
CA HIS A 11 -5.67 8.91 4.01
C HIS A 11 -4.61 8.42 4.98
N LEU A 12 -3.90 9.34 5.65
CA LEU A 12 -2.85 9.00 6.62
C LEU A 12 -3.36 8.04 7.71
N MET A 13 -4.61 8.19 8.17
CA MET A 13 -5.22 7.28 9.14
C MET A 13 -5.23 5.84 8.62
N ARG A 14 -5.67 5.63 7.38
CA ARG A 14 -5.74 4.31 6.73
C ARG A 14 -4.36 3.71 6.48
N ILE A 15 -3.37 4.53 6.16
CA ILE A 15 -1.97 4.08 6.05
C ILE A 15 -1.48 3.49 7.38
N VAL A 16 -1.73 4.21 8.48
CA VAL A 16 -1.26 3.81 9.82
C VAL A 16 -2.04 2.62 10.39
N GLU A 17 -3.37 2.59 10.20
CA GLU A 17 -4.25 1.48 10.58
C GLU A 17 -3.94 0.21 9.80
N GLY A 18 -3.81 0.32 8.47
CA GLY A 18 -3.49 -0.79 7.58
C GLY A 18 -2.03 -1.21 7.60
N ASN A 19 -1.19 -0.57 8.41
CA ASN A 19 0.25 -0.79 8.47
C ASN A 19 0.92 -0.74 7.07
N GLN A 20 0.47 0.20 6.23
CA GLN A 20 0.80 0.32 4.80
C GLN A 20 2.13 1.07 4.60
N PHE A 21 3.16 0.72 5.36
CA PHE A 21 4.45 1.41 5.31
C PHE A 21 5.16 1.32 3.96
N ASP A 22 4.75 0.39 3.11
CA ASP A 22 5.23 0.25 1.74
C ASP A 22 4.76 1.39 0.83
N THR A 23 3.74 2.17 1.23
CA THR A 23 3.36 3.41 0.54
C THR A 23 4.33 4.56 0.80
N ILE A 24 5.32 4.39 1.68
CA ILE A 24 6.30 5.42 2.04
C ILE A 24 7.52 5.32 1.12
N TYR A 25 7.54 6.13 0.06
CA TYR A 25 8.66 6.19 -0.89
C TYR A 25 8.81 7.59 -1.49
N GLN A 26 9.89 7.79 -2.25
CA GLN A 26 10.36 9.11 -2.68
C GLN A 26 9.36 9.95 -3.49
N GLU A 27 8.38 9.34 -4.16
CA GLU A 27 7.35 10.11 -4.90
C GLU A 27 6.24 10.63 -3.97
N HIS A 28 6.08 10.02 -2.78
CA HIS A 28 5.10 10.41 -1.78
C HIS A 28 5.76 11.30 -0.70
N PHE A 29 5.84 12.60 -1.00
CA PHE A 29 6.41 13.59 -0.09
C PHE A 29 5.49 13.94 1.09
N SER A 30 4.19 13.71 0.96
CA SER A 30 3.20 14.11 1.96
C SER A 30 2.19 13.00 2.21
N TYR A 31 1.84 12.81 3.48
CA TYR A 31 0.83 11.86 3.94
C TYR A 31 -0.21 12.67 4.70
N LEU A 32 -1.40 12.81 4.11
CA LEU A 32 -2.35 13.84 4.47
C LEU A 32 -3.48 13.28 5.35
N SER A 33 -3.82 14.02 6.40
CA SER A 33 -5.05 13.87 7.17
C SER A 33 -6.03 14.99 6.82
N LEU A 34 -7.32 14.77 7.02
CA LEU A 34 -8.31 15.82 6.81
C LEU A 34 -8.05 17.01 7.73
N THR A 35 -7.67 16.77 8.99
CA THR A 35 -7.34 17.80 9.98
C THR A 35 -6.19 18.70 9.50
N LEU A 36 -5.15 18.15 8.88
CA LEU A 36 -4.05 18.93 8.32
C LEU A 36 -4.51 19.76 7.12
N VAL A 37 -5.26 19.14 6.20
CA VAL A 37 -5.70 19.80 4.97
C VAL A 37 -6.71 20.90 5.27
N GLU A 38 -7.60 20.72 6.26
CA GLU A 38 -8.53 21.75 6.73
C GLU A 38 -7.77 22.98 7.25
N LYS A 39 -6.73 22.78 8.08
CA LYS A 39 -5.87 23.86 8.58
C LYS A 39 -5.15 24.59 7.45
N LEU A 40 -4.59 23.84 6.49
CA LEU A 40 -3.89 24.41 5.34
C LEU A 40 -4.84 25.25 4.47
N PHE A 41 -6.03 24.73 4.17
CA PHE A 41 -7.00 25.43 3.32
C PHE A 41 -7.51 26.70 3.99
N ALA A 42 -7.77 26.66 5.30
CA ALA A 42 -8.19 27.83 6.07
C ALA A 42 -7.15 28.96 6.03
N GLN A 43 -5.85 28.65 6.05
CA GLN A 43 -4.77 29.64 5.90
C GLN A 43 -4.79 30.38 4.56
N HIS A 44 -5.44 29.81 3.54
CA HIS A 44 -5.59 30.38 2.20
C HIS A 44 -7.02 30.83 1.89
N GLY A 45 -7.88 31.00 2.91
CA GLY A 45 -9.26 31.49 2.72
C GLY A 45 -10.22 30.46 2.10
N LEU A 46 -9.85 29.19 2.10
CA LEU A 46 -10.67 28.08 1.61
C LEU A 46 -11.29 27.30 2.76
N SER A 47 -12.48 26.75 2.53
CA SER A 47 -13.18 25.85 3.46
C SER A 47 -13.54 24.54 2.77
N ILE A 48 -13.18 23.43 3.40
CA ILE A 48 -13.65 22.10 2.99
C ILE A 48 -15.11 21.97 3.42
N TYR A 49 -16.00 21.72 2.47
CA TYR A 49 -17.43 21.58 2.74
C TYR A 49 -17.92 20.13 2.62
N ASP A 50 -17.19 19.25 1.94
CA ASP A 50 -17.51 17.83 1.84
C ASP A 50 -16.27 16.94 1.73
N VAL A 51 -16.41 15.68 2.11
CA VAL A 51 -15.39 14.64 2.02
C VAL A 51 -16.03 13.27 1.79
N GLU A 52 -15.42 12.49 0.90
CA GLU A 52 -15.77 11.11 0.62
C GLU A 52 -14.61 10.19 1.00
N GLU A 53 -14.91 9.08 1.68
CA GLU A 53 -13.97 7.97 1.84
C GLU A 53 -14.02 7.08 0.60
N ILE A 54 -12.85 6.80 0.01
CA ILE A 54 -12.71 5.96 -1.18
C ILE A 54 -11.80 4.78 -0.85
N SER A 55 -12.16 3.58 -1.31
CA SER A 55 -11.36 2.36 -1.07
C SER A 55 -10.09 2.28 -1.91
N THR A 56 -9.92 3.17 -2.90
CA THR A 56 -8.77 3.20 -3.81
C THR A 56 -7.48 3.36 -3.04
N HIS A 57 -6.42 2.76 -3.59
CA HIS A 57 -5.06 2.82 -3.08
C HIS A 57 -4.84 2.34 -1.64
N GLY A 58 -5.80 1.65 -1.01
CA GLY A 58 -5.71 1.20 0.38
C GLY A 58 -6.47 2.10 1.37
N GLY A 59 -7.27 3.04 0.87
CA GLY A 59 -8.02 4.01 1.66
C GLY A 59 -7.56 5.44 1.36
N SER A 60 -8.45 6.22 0.77
CA SER A 60 -8.21 7.60 0.33
C SER A 60 -9.36 8.50 0.76
N LEU A 61 -9.08 9.80 0.85
CA LEU A 61 -10.11 10.83 0.96
C LEU A 61 -10.19 11.59 -0.35
N ARG A 62 -11.40 11.89 -0.79
CA ARG A 62 -11.67 12.94 -1.77
C ARG A 62 -12.35 14.09 -1.08
N ILE A 63 -11.72 15.26 -1.09
CA ILE A 63 -12.27 16.46 -0.49
C ILE A 63 -12.85 17.38 -1.55
N TYR A 64 -13.78 18.22 -1.11
CA TYR A 64 -14.33 19.32 -1.89
C TYR A 64 -14.23 20.59 -1.07
N ALA A 65 -13.61 21.63 -1.64
CA ALA A 65 -13.45 22.91 -0.98
C ALA A 65 -13.75 24.06 -1.93
N CYS A 66 -14.14 25.18 -1.34
CA CYS A 66 -14.43 26.44 -2.02
C CYS A 66 -13.91 27.60 -1.17
N HIS A 67 -14.10 28.84 -1.63
CA HIS A 67 -13.84 30.00 -0.76
C HIS A 67 -14.76 29.95 0.46
N ALA A 68 -14.25 30.41 1.60
CA ALA A 68 -15.00 30.38 2.87
C ALA A 68 -16.33 31.15 2.76
N GLY A 69 -17.39 30.59 3.35
CA GLY A 69 -18.72 31.19 3.38
C GLY A 69 -19.57 30.97 2.11
N ILE A 70 -19.06 30.25 1.10
CA ILE A 70 -19.82 29.94 -0.12
C ILE A 70 -20.71 28.70 0.07
N GLU A 71 -20.15 27.59 0.56
CA GLU A 71 -20.87 26.34 0.76
C GLU A 71 -21.06 26.03 2.24
N GLN A 72 -22.16 25.35 2.57
CA GLN A 72 -22.40 24.85 3.92
C GLN A 72 -21.60 23.56 4.15
N ARG A 73 -20.85 23.51 5.25
CA ARG A 73 -20.14 22.31 5.70
C ARG A 73 -21.10 21.15 5.94
N ARG A 74 -20.84 20.02 5.30
CA ARG A 74 -21.56 18.75 5.50
C ARG A 74 -21.04 18.00 6.72
N GLU A 75 -21.87 17.11 7.25
CA GLU A 75 -21.57 16.30 8.43
C GLU A 75 -20.36 15.38 8.21
N SER A 76 -20.16 14.90 6.98
CA SER A 76 -19.02 14.07 6.56
C SER A 76 -17.67 14.63 7.05
N VAL A 77 -17.47 15.95 6.93
CA VAL A 77 -16.24 16.62 7.34
C VAL A 77 -16.04 16.51 8.86
N ALA A 78 -17.10 16.74 9.65
CA ALA A 78 -17.02 16.63 11.11
C ALA A 78 -16.81 15.18 11.57
N GLN A 79 -17.43 14.22 10.89
CA GLN A 79 -17.29 12.79 11.19
C GLN A 79 -15.85 12.31 11.00
N ILE A 80 -15.20 12.66 9.88
CA ILE A 80 -13.81 12.24 9.63
C ILE A 80 -12.85 12.89 10.63
N ILE A 81 -13.00 14.19 10.93
CA ILE A 81 -12.15 14.84 11.96
C ILE A 81 -12.31 14.16 13.33
N ALA A 82 -13.55 13.86 13.73
CA ALA A 82 -13.80 13.16 14.98
C ALA A 82 -13.20 11.74 15.01
N GLN A 83 -13.09 11.07 13.85
CA GLN A 83 -12.39 9.78 13.74
C GLN A 83 -10.87 9.97 13.91
N GLU A 84 -10.27 10.94 13.22
CA GLU A 84 -8.83 11.24 13.31
C GLU A 84 -8.43 11.60 14.75
N ASP A 85 -9.25 12.40 15.44
CA ASP A 85 -9.05 12.75 16.85
C ASP A 85 -9.16 11.51 17.75
N ARG A 86 -10.18 10.68 17.54
CA ARG A 86 -10.43 9.48 18.37
C ARG A 86 -9.29 8.48 18.31
N VAL A 87 -8.67 8.29 17.15
CA VAL A 87 -7.53 7.38 17.02
C VAL A 87 -6.21 8.00 17.53
N GLY A 88 -6.23 9.28 17.89
CA GLY A 88 -5.09 9.97 18.48
C GLY A 88 -4.07 10.50 17.49
N MET A 89 -4.47 10.81 16.24
CA MET A 89 -3.55 11.32 15.19
C MET A 89 -2.79 12.59 15.59
N ASN A 90 -3.31 13.34 16.57
CA ASN A 90 -2.68 14.55 17.12
C ASN A 90 -1.64 14.26 18.22
N SER A 91 -1.28 12.99 18.44
CA SER A 91 -0.29 12.56 19.44
C SER A 91 0.94 11.92 18.80
N LEU A 92 2.10 12.09 19.43
CA LEU A 92 3.33 11.41 19.01
C LEU A 92 3.23 9.88 19.14
N GLU A 93 2.51 9.41 20.17
CA GLU A 93 2.32 7.98 20.47
C GLU A 93 1.66 7.22 19.30
N TYR A 94 0.72 7.85 18.59
CA TYR A 94 0.10 7.28 17.41
C TYR A 94 1.15 6.88 16.35
N TYR A 95 2.15 7.73 16.12
CA TYR A 95 3.19 7.50 15.12
C TYR A 95 4.31 6.59 15.62
N THR A 96 4.71 6.70 16.90
CA THR A 96 5.74 5.80 17.44
C THR A 96 5.23 4.37 17.54
N SER A 97 3.96 4.17 17.92
CA SER A 97 3.33 2.85 17.91
C SER A 97 3.26 2.25 16.50
N PHE A 98 3.02 3.06 15.47
CA PHE A 98 3.09 2.63 14.07
C PHE A 98 4.49 2.12 13.72
N GLY A 99 5.54 2.87 14.08
CA GLY A 99 6.93 2.43 13.87
C GLY A 99 7.22 1.05 14.48
N GLU A 100 6.75 0.79 15.70
CA GLU A 100 6.90 -0.52 16.35
C GLU A 100 6.10 -1.63 15.64
N ARG A 101 4.87 -1.34 15.17
CA ARG A 101 4.10 -2.29 14.35
C ARG A 101 4.80 -2.63 13.04
N VAL A 102 5.44 -1.65 12.39
CA VAL A 102 6.24 -1.87 11.16
C VAL A 102 7.45 -2.77 11.44
N LYS A 103 8.20 -2.52 12.50
CA LYS A 103 9.34 -3.39 12.90
C LYS A 103 8.88 -4.81 13.22
N LYS A 104 7.77 -4.97 13.94
CA LYS A 104 7.16 -6.27 14.21
C LYS A 104 6.77 -6.97 12.92
N LYS A 105 6.09 -6.28 12.00
CA LYS A 105 5.67 -6.83 10.70
C LYS A 105 6.84 -7.32 9.85
N LYS A 106 7.93 -6.55 9.79
CA LYS A 106 9.16 -6.97 9.12
C LYS A 106 9.67 -8.31 9.64
N ARG A 107 9.74 -8.48 10.97
CA ARG A 107 10.20 -9.73 11.60
C ARG A 107 9.27 -10.91 11.29
N GLU A 108 7.96 -10.72 11.43
CA GLU A 108 6.96 -11.75 11.10
C GLU A 108 7.05 -12.20 9.64
N LEU A 109 7.22 -11.25 8.71
CA LEU A 109 7.34 -11.55 7.29
C LEU A 109 8.64 -12.32 7.00
N LEU A 110 9.77 -11.88 7.55
CA LEU A 110 11.05 -12.57 7.35
C LEU A 110 11.02 -13.98 7.97
N GLU A 111 10.43 -14.16 9.14
CA GLU A 111 10.26 -15.48 9.75
C GLU A 111 9.45 -16.43 8.86
N PHE A 112 8.37 -15.95 8.25
CA PHE A 112 7.62 -16.74 7.27
C PHE A 112 8.49 -17.12 6.06
N LEU A 113 9.22 -16.17 5.48
CA LEU A 113 10.03 -16.41 4.29
C LEU A 113 11.23 -17.33 4.56
N ILE A 114 11.88 -17.20 5.72
CA ILE A 114 12.96 -18.09 6.16
C ILE A 114 12.44 -19.52 6.26
N ARG A 115 11.33 -19.75 6.98
CA ARG A 115 10.73 -21.09 7.10
C ARG A 115 10.37 -21.69 5.75
N ALA A 116 9.81 -20.88 4.84
CA ALA A 116 9.50 -21.33 3.49
C ALA A 116 10.77 -21.76 2.73
N LYS A 117 11.84 -20.96 2.80
CA LYS A 117 13.12 -21.28 2.15
C LYS A 117 13.81 -22.50 2.76
N GLU A 118 13.79 -22.65 4.08
CA GLU A 118 14.31 -23.84 4.78
C GLU A 118 13.53 -25.12 4.41
N ALA A 119 12.23 -24.99 4.12
CA ALA A 119 11.40 -26.07 3.58
C ALA A 119 11.59 -26.31 2.06
N GLY A 120 12.59 -25.67 1.43
CA GLY A 120 12.90 -25.82 0.02
C GLY A 120 11.88 -25.17 -0.93
N LYS A 121 11.05 -24.24 -0.43
CA LYS A 121 9.98 -23.61 -1.23
C LYS A 121 10.49 -22.49 -2.12
N THR A 122 9.96 -22.43 -3.33
CA THR A 122 10.23 -21.37 -4.31
C THR A 122 9.25 -20.22 -4.11
N ILE A 123 9.75 -18.98 -4.19
CA ILE A 123 8.94 -17.77 -3.95
C ILE A 123 9.30 -16.75 -5.02
N VAL A 124 8.29 -16.22 -5.69
CA VAL A 124 8.45 -15.21 -6.75
C VAL A 124 7.56 -14.01 -6.46
N GLY A 125 7.92 -12.84 -6.94
CA GLY A 125 7.10 -11.63 -6.83
C GLY A 125 6.11 -11.48 -7.99
N TYR A 126 4.99 -10.81 -7.72
CA TYR A 126 4.05 -10.30 -8.70
C TYR A 126 3.89 -8.79 -8.49
N GLY A 127 4.19 -8.02 -9.53
CA GLY A 127 4.21 -6.56 -9.56
C GLY A 127 5.57 -5.98 -9.16
N ALA A 128 6.11 -5.10 -10.00
CA ALA A 128 7.34 -4.34 -9.79
C ALA A 128 7.01 -2.86 -9.49
N ALA A 129 6.13 -2.61 -8.52
CA ALA A 129 5.66 -1.28 -8.17
C ALA A 129 6.58 -0.58 -7.15
N GLY A 130 6.47 0.75 -7.02
CA GLY A 130 7.22 1.53 -6.02
C GLY A 130 7.07 0.97 -4.61
N LYS A 131 5.84 0.60 -4.24
CA LYS A 131 5.55 -0.02 -2.94
C LYS A 131 6.26 -1.36 -2.72
N THR A 132 6.28 -2.21 -3.75
CA THR A 132 7.02 -3.47 -3.71
C THR A 132 8.50 -3.23 -3.46
N ASN A 133 9.08 -2.22 -4.11
CA ASN A 133 10.48 -1.87 -3.90
C ASN A 133 10.73 -1.37 -2.48
N THR A 134 9.87 -0.54 -1.91
CA THR A 134 9.96 -0.10 -0.51
C THR A 134 9.97 -1.28 0.44
N LEU A 135 8.99 -2.17 0.31
CA LEU A 135 8.84 -3.35 1.15
C LEU A 135 10.09 -4.24 1.06
N PHE A 136 10.56 -4.52 -0.15
CA PHE A 136 11.67 -5.42 -0.40
C PHE A 136 12.99 -4.85 0.15
N ASN A 137 13.26 -3.56 -0.10
CA ASN A 137 14.45 -2.90 0.43
C ASN A 137 14.41 -2.78 1.95
N TYR A 138 13.28 -2.35 2.53
CA TYR A 138 13.16 -2.21 3.98
C TYR A 138 13.31 -3.54 4.72
N CYS A 139 12.70 -4.60 4.19
CA CYS A 139 12.80 -5.94 4.77
C CYS A 139 14.14 -6.63 4.45
N GLY A 140 14.91 -6.14 3.47
CA GLY A 140 16.15 -6.76 3.03
C GLY A 140 15.94 -8.03 2.19
N MET A 141 14.78 -8.15 1.53
CA MET A 141 14.41 -9.33 0.74
C MET A 141 15.07 -9.23 -0.64
N ARG A 142 16.07 -10.07 -0.89
CA ARG A 142 16.80 -10.14 -2.17
C ARG A 142 16.50 -11.46 -2.86
N THR A 143 17.35 -11.86 -3.79
CA THR A 143 17.23 -13.11 -4.56
C THR A 143 17.41 -14.38 -3.73
N ASP A 144 17.86 -14.26 -2.48
CA ASP A 144 17.84 -15.33 -1.48
C ASP A 144 16.41 -15.67 -1.01
N PHE A 145 15.50 -14.69 -1.02
CA PHE A 145 14.08 -14.86 -0.69
C PHE A 145 13.16 -14.88 -1.92
N ILE A 146 13.38 -14.00 -2.89
CA ILE A 146 12.50 -13.78 -4.04
C ILE A 146 13.27 -14.03 -5.34
N ASP A 147 13.02 -15.15 -5.98
CA ASP A 147 13.85 -15.66 -7.09
C ASP A 147 13.81 -14.70 -8.31
N TYR A 148 12.63 -14.16 -8.59
CA TYR A 148 12.37 -13.11 -9.57
C TYR A 148 11.02 -12.45 -9.28
N THR A 149 10.70 -11.34 -9.94
CA THR A 149 9.34 -10.78 -9.95
C THR A 149 8.77 -10.76 -11.37
N VAL A 150 7.45 -10.73 -11.53
CA VAL A 150 6.80 -10.46 -12.81
C VAL A 150 6.06 -9.14 -12.81
N ASP A 151 5.94 -8.50 -13.97
CA ASP A 151 5.08 -7.32 -14.13
C ASP A 151 4.45 -7.30 -15.52
N ARG A 152 3.16 -6.93 -15.58
CA ARG A 152 2.41 -6.83 -16.84
C ARG A 152 2.92 -5.69 -17.73
N ASN A 153 3.54 -4.67 -17.15
CA ASN A 153 4.10 -3.55 -17.89
C ASN A 153 5.36 -3.99 -18.66
N PRO A 154 5.34 -4.02 -20.01
CA PRO A 154 6.49 -4.46 -20.81
C PRO A 154 7.74 -3.63 -20.59
N TYR A 155 7.61 -2.33 -20.25
CA TYR A 155 8.75 -1.45 -20.00
C TYR A 155 9.61 -1.87 -18.82
N LYS A 156 9.04 -2.63 -17.86
CA LYS A 156 9.77 -3.13 -16.69
C LYS A 156 10.41 -4.49 -16.94
N GLN A 157 9.94 -5.26 -17.92
CA GLN A 157 10.42 -6.62 -18.18
C GLN A 157 11.86 -6.59 -18.72
N GLY A 158 12.69 -7.54 -18.28
CA GLY A 158 14.12 -7.57 -18.59
C GLY A 158 14.96 -6.59 -17.78
N ARG A 159 14.36 -5.83 -16.85
CA ARG A 159 15.05 -4.96 -15.90
C ARG A 159 15.13 -5.60 -14.52
N PHE A 160 15.63 -4.85 -13.55
CA PHE A 160 15.77 -5.26 -12.16
C PHE A 160 15.04 -4.29 -11.24
N LEU A 161 14.59 -4.79 -10.09
CA LEU A 161 14.07 -3.94 -9.03
C LEU A 161 15.19 -3.04 -8.46
N PRO A 162 14.92 -1.74 -8.21
CA PRO A 162 15.90 -0.84 -7.64
C PRO A 162 16.32 -1.28 -6.22
N GLY A 163 17.63 -1.27 -5.95
CA GLY A 163 18.24 -1.60 -4.66
C GLY A 163 18.37 -3.10 -4.37
N THR A 164 17.31 -3.88 -4.60
CA THR A 164 17.35 -5.34 -4.38
C THR A 164 17.90 -6.13 -5.56
N HIS A 165 17.85 -5.55 -6.76
CA HIS A 165 18.31 -6.15 -8.02
C HIS A 165 17.65 -7.51 -8.34
N ILE A 166 16.41 -7.70 -7.93
CA ILE A 166 15.61 -8.87 -8.32
C ILE A 166 15.18 -8.71 -9.78
N PRO A 167 15.38 -9.71 -10.66
CA PRO A 167 15.03 -9.60 -12.07
C PRO A 167 13.51 -9.53 -12.28
N VAL A 168 13.08 -8.77 -13.28
CA VAL A 168 11.67 -8.57 -13.65
C VAL A 168 11.37 -9.30 -14.97
N HIS A 169 10.35 -10.14 -14.99
CA HIS A 169 9.94 -10.94 -16.15
C HIS A 169 8.49 -10.68 -16.57
N SER A 170 8.10 -11.22 -17.75
CA SER A 170 6.69 -11.35 -18.14
C SER A 170 5.95 -12.30 -17.18
N PRO A 171 4.64 -12.08 -16.89
CA PRO A 171 3.80 -13.00 -16.14
C PRO A 171 3.84 -14.45 -16.63
N ASP A 172 4.07 -14.69 -17.93
CA ASP A 172 4.17 -16.03 -18.51
C ASP A 172 5.26 -16.89 -17.86
N ARG A 173 6.26 -16.25 -17.23
CA ARG A 173 7.33 -16.94 -16.51
C ARG A 173 6.78 -17.82 -15.38
N ILE A 174 5.69 -17.40 -14.72
CA ILE A 174 5.08 -18.15 -13.61
C ILE A 174 4.62 -19.54 -14.06
N ARG A 175 3.98 -19.66 -15.23
CA ARG A 175 3.56 -20.97 -15.75
C ARG A 175 4.73 -21.90 -16.06
N LYS A 176 5.88 -21.34 -16.44
CA LYS A 176 7.09 -22.09 -16.80
C LYS A 176 7.83 -22.62 -15.58
N THR A 177 7.87 -21.86 -14.49
CA THR A 177 8.63 -22.17 -13.28
C THR A 177 7.80 -22.84 -12.19
N ARG A 178 6.47 -22.67 -12.21
CA ARG A 178 5.52 -23.26 -11.26
C ARG A 178 5.94 -23.09 -9.78
N PRO A 179 6.07 -21.84 -9.31
CA PRO A 179 6.55 -21.58 -7.95
C PRO A 179 5.56 -22.05 -6.88
N ASP A 180 6.06 -22.39 -5.69
CA ASP A 180 5.23 -22.73 -4.54
C ASP A 180 4.45 -21.50 -4.02
N TYR A 181 5.08 -20.32 -4.05
CA TYR A 181 4.47 -19.08 -3.60
C TYR A 181 4.65 -17.92 -4.60
N VAL A 182 3.57 -17.17 -4.80
CA VAL A 182 3.55 -15.89 -5.52
C VAL A 182 3.26 -14.75 -4.52
N PHE A 183 4.29 -13.96 -4.26
CA PHE A 183 4.23 -12.78 -3.40
C PHE A 183 3.56 -11.61 -4.14
N ILE A 184 2.38 -11.19 -3.67
CA ILE A 184 1.65 -10.08 -4.27
C ILE A 184 2.23 -8.76 -3.73
N GLY A 185 3.05 -8.10 -4.55
CA GLY A 185 3.63 -6.79 -4.24
C GLY A 185 2.57 -5.68 -4.15
N PRO A 186 1.78 -5.42 -5.21
CA PRO A 186 0.67 -4.50 -5.17
C PRO A 186 -0.53 -5.21 -4.55
N TRP A 187 -0.63 -5.19 -3.23
CA TRP A 187 -1.68 -5.87 -2.48
C TRP A 187 -3.06 -5.20 -2.61
N ASN A 188 -3.13 -3.95 -3.07
CA ASN A 188 -4.40 -3.24 -3.32
C ASN A 188 -5.36 -4.04 -4.24
N PRO A 189 -4.94 -4.46 -5.46
CA PRO A 189 -5.74 -5.33 -6.32
C PRO A 189 -5.47 -6.83 -6.10
N ALA A 190 -5.17 -7.28 -4.87
CA ALA A 190 -4.83 -8.68 -4.61
C ALA A 190 -5.90 -9.66 -5.11
N ALA A 191 -7.19 -9.35 -4.93
CA ALA A 191 -8.28 -10.20 -5.40
C ALA A 191 -8.28 -10.36 -6.92
N GLU A 192 -8.12 -9.27 -7.67
CA GLU A 192 -8.02 -9.29 -9.13
C GLU A 192 -6.78 -10.05 -9.60
N ILE A 193 -5.64 -9.86 -8.94
CA ILE A 193 -4.40 -10.59 -9.26
C ILE A 193 -4.58 -12.09 -9.03
N ILE A 194 -5.19 -12.49 -7.92
CA ILE A 194 -5.47 -13.90 -7.60
C ILE A 194 -6.41 -14.49 -8.64
N GLU A 195 -7.45 -13.77 -9.06
CA GLU A 195 -8.36 -14.21 -10.11
C GLU A 195 -7.64 -14.39 -11.46
N GLN A 196 -6.87 -13.38 -11.89
CA GLN A 196 -6.10 -13.41 -13.14
C GLN A 196 -5.02 -14.49 -13.15
N THR A 197 -4.52 -14.87 -11.98
CA THR A 197 -3.47 -15.88 -11.83
C THR A 197 -3.98 -17.20 -11.26
N ALA A 198 -5.29 -17.42 -11.21
CA ALA A 198 -5.93 -18.57 -10.57
C ALA A 198 -5.41 -19.94 -11.04
N TYR A 199 -4.85 -20.00 -12.26
CA TYR A 199 -4.16 -21.16 -12.82
C TYR A 199 -2.98 -21.66 -11.97
N ILE A 200 -2.45 -20.85 -11.05
CA ILE A 200 -1.41 -21.27 -10.09
C ILE A 200 -1.84 -22.47 -9.24
N ARG A 201 -3.16 -22.64 -9.04
CA ARG A 201 -3.72 -23.81 -8.34
C ARG A 201 -3.47 -25.13 -9.05
N GLU A 202 -3.24 -25.12 -10.37
CA GLU A 202 -3.00 -26.34 -11.17
C GLU A 202 -1.79 -27.15 -10.67
N TRP A 203 -0.82 -26.52 -9.99
CA TRP A 203 0.32 -27.20 -9.37
C TRP A 203 0.38 -27.01 -7.84
N GLY A 204 -0.70 -26.50 -7.24
CA GLY A 204 -0.78 -26.26 -5.79
C GLY A 204 0.03 -25.06 -5.30
N GLY A 205 0.38 -24.11 -6.18
CA GLY A 205 0.99 -22.86 -5.77
C GLY A 205 0.01 -21.97 -5.00
N LYS A 206 0.54 -21.05 -4.20
CA LYS A 206 -0.24 -20.19 -3.29
C LYS A 206 0.15 -18.73 -3.45
N TRP A 207 -0.67 -17.82 -2.95
CA TRP A 207 -0.34 -16.38 -2.92
C TRP A 207 0.02 -15.92 -1.52
N ILE A 208 0.95 -14.97 -1.43
CA ILE A 208 1.29 -14.26 -0.19
C ILE A 208 0.82 -12.82 -0.33
N ILE A 209 -0.08 -12.39 0.56
CA ILE A 209 -0.43 -10.99 0.75
C ILE A 209 0.33 -10.49 1.99
N PRO A 210 1.25 -9.52 1.87
CA PRO A 210 2.19 -9.21 2.95
C PRO A 210 1.64 -8.26 4.04
N ILE A 211 0.69 -7.40 3.69
CA ILE A 211 0.15 -6.31 4.52
C ILE A 211 -1.38 -6.33 4.38
N PRO A 212 -2.15 -6.05 5.45
CA PRO A 212 -1.73 -5.67 6.82
C PRO A 212 -1.16 -6.84 7.65
N ALA A 213 -1.46 -8.07 7.26
CA ALA A 213 -0.92 -9.28 7.86
C ALA A 213 -0.48 -10.25 6.78
N VAL A 214 0.56 -11.04 7.07
CA VAL A 214 1.04 -12.08 6.16
C VAL A 214 -0.06 -13.14 6.05
N LYS A 215 -0.75 -13.13 4.91
CA LYS A 215 -1.83 -14.06 4.60
C LYS A 215 -1.41 -14.93 3.43
N VAL A 216 -1.48 -16.24 3.62
CA VAL A 216 -1.37 -17.22 2.54
C VAL A 216 -2.77 -17.50 2.01
N VAL A 217 -2.94 -17.45 0.69
CA VAL A 217 -4.19 -17.77 -0.01
C VAL A 217 -3.96 -18.99 -0.88
N ASP A 218 -4.89 -19.94 -0.80
CA ASP A 218 -4.92 -21.16 -1.61
C ASP A 218 -5.62 -20.96 -2.96
#